data_AF-M6W3R2-F1
#
_entry.id   AF-M6W3R2-F1
#
_cell.length_a   1.000
_cell.length_b   1.000
_cell.length_c   1.000
_cell.angle_alpha   90.00
_cell.angle_beta   90.00
_cell.angle_gamma   90.00
#
_symmetry.space_group_name_H-M   'P 1'
#
loop_
_entity.id
_entity.type
_entity.pdbx_description
1 polymer ?
#
loop_
_entity_poly.entity_id
_entity_poly.type
_entity_poly.pdbx_seq_one_letter_code
_entity_poly.pdbx_strand_id
1 'polypeptide(L)'
;MKQLEDVFKRKIRFTEERRKHIEEDHPEMLGQEESIVECLSSPEQVRQSRTDVGVELFYKYFYQTLVGDKYLCVVIKNGKDDLFLITAYFTDKIKEGKVLYG
;
A
#
# COMPACT_ATOMS: atom_id res chain seq x y z
N MET A 1 -0.48 -11.19 -14.48
CA MET A 1 -0.95 -9.87 -14.00
C MET A 1 -1.97 -10.13 -12.90
N LYS A 2 -1.72 -9.67 -11.68
CA LYS A 2 -2.64 -9.85 -10.55
C LYS A 2 -3.45 -8.56 -10.37
N GLN A 3 -4.72 -8.70 -10.02
CA GLN A 3 -5.57 -7.58 -9.61
C GLN A 3 -5.82 -7.72 -8.12
N LEU A 4 -5.48 -6.68 -7.37
CA LEU A 4 -5.83 -6.53 -5.96
C LEU A 4 -7.11 -5.70 -5.86
N GLU A 5 -7.79 -5.80 -4.73
CA GLU A 5 -8.99 -5.02 -4.43
C GLU A 5 -8.75 -4.25 -3.13
N ASP A 6 -9.15 -2.97 -3.12
CA ASP A 6 -9.10 -2.16 -1.91
C ASP A 6 -10.44 -2.14 -1.14
N VAL A 7 -10.44 -1.47 0.01
CA VAL A 7 -11.61 -1.26 0.87
C VAL A 7 -12.77 -0.58 0.15
N PHE A 8 -12.50 0.17 -0.93
CA PHE A 8 -13.50 0.85 -1.76
C PHE A 8 -13.98 0.01 -2.94
N LYS A 9 -13.60 -1.28 -3.00
CA LYS A 9 -13.95 -2.21 -4.10
C LYS A 9 -13.38 -1.80 -5.45
N ARG A 10 -12.27 -1.06 -5.46
CA ARG A 10 -11.57 -0.65 -6.68
C ARG A 10 -10.46 -1.65 -7.00
N LYS A 11 -10.29 -1.92 -8.29
CA LYS A 11 -9.27 -2.85 -8.78
C LYS A 11 -7.93 -2.14 -8.93
N ILE A 12 -6.91 -2.69 -8.29
CA ILE A 12 -5.54 -2.18 -8.33
C ILE A 12 -4.67 -3.16 -9.09
N ARG A 13 -3.99 -2.66 -10.12
CA ARG A 13 -3.03 -3.43 -10.90
C ARG A 13 -1.76 -3.66 -10.08
N PHE A 14 -1.39 -4.94 -9.99
CA PHE A 14 -0.14 -5.39 -9.39
C PHE A 14 0.57 -6.38 -10.33
N THR A 15 1.71 -5.97 -10.88
CA THR A 15 2.52 -6.77 -11.82
C THR A 15 3.71 -7.38 -11.10
N GLU A 16 4.24 -8.48 -11.62
CA GLU A 16 5.44 -9.11 -11.04
C GLU A 16 6.67 -8.20 -11.13
N GLU A 17 6.79 -7.41 -12.20
CA GLU A 17 7.83 -6.38 -12.32
C GLU A 17 7.75 -5.37 -11.19
N ARG A 18 6.53 -4.92 -10.85
CA ARG A 18 6.33 -3.99 -9.75
C ARG A 18 6.60 -4.65 -8.40
N ARG A 19 6.21 -5.91 -8.20
CA ARG A 19 6.56 -6.67 -7.01
C ARG A 19 8.07 -6.73 -6.82
N LYS A 20 8.81 -7.15 -7.84
CA LYS A 20 10.28 -7.22 -7.79
C LYS A 20 10.90 -5.87 -7.46
N HIS A 21 10.42 -4.79 -8.09
CA HIS A 21 10.91 -3.45 -7.79
C HIS A 21 10.71 -3.05 -6.32
N ILE A 22 9.58 -3.42 -5.72
CA ILE A 22 9.31 -3.17 -4.30
C ILE A 22 10.24 -4.01 -3.41
N GLU A 23 10.44 -5.28 -3.74
CA GLU A 23 11.34 -6.16 -2.99
C GLU A 23 12.81 -5.74 -3.11
N GLU A 24 13.20 -5.14 -4.24
CA GLU A 24 14.54 -4.57 -4.45
C GLU A 24 14.75 -3.27 -3.66
N ASP A 25 13.77 -2.36 -3.67
CA ASP A 25 13.84 -1.08 -2.92
C ASP A 25 13.62 -1.27 -1.41
N HIS A 26 12.83 -2.29 -1.03
CA HIS A 26 12.42 -2.62 0.33
C HIS A 26 12.54 -4.13 0.58
N PRO A 27 13.74 -4.64 0.91
CA PRO A 27 13.97 -6.08 1.14
C PRO A 27 13.06 -6.70 2.21
N GLU A 28 12.59 -5.91 3.18
CA GLU A 28 11.64 -6.33 4.20
C GLU A 28 10.25 -6.71 3.65
N MET A 29 9.94 -6.33 2.40
CA MET A 29 8.70 -6.66 1.70
C MET A 29 8.74 -8.02 1.00
N LEU A 30 9.88 -8.71 1.00
CA LEU A 30 10.01 -10.04 0.40
C LEU A 30 8.99 -11.01 1.04
N GLY A 31 8.10 -11.56 0.23
CA GLY A 31 7.05 -12.48 0.70
C GLY A 31 5.90 -11.80 1.46
N GLN A 32 5.85 -10.47 1.56
CA GLN A 32 4.78 -9.72 2.24
C GLN A 32 3.58 -9.40 1.35
N GLU A 33 3.39 -10.17 0.26
CA GLU A 33 2.30 -9.94 -0.70
C GLU A 33 0.92 -10.06 -0.02
N GLU A 34 0.74 -11.03 0.88
CA GLU A 34 -0.51 -11.20 1.63
C GLU A 34 -0.80 -10.00 2.54
N SER A 35 0.23 -9.47 3.22
CA SER A 35 0.12 -8.25 4.04
C SER A 35 -0.30 -7.04 3.21
N ILE A 36 0.18 -6.91 1.96
CA ILE A 36 -0.28 -5.87 1.01
C ILE A 36 -1.77 -6.04 0.70
N VAL A 37 -2.21 -7.26 0.39
CA VAL A 37 -3.64 -7.54 0.11
C VAL A 37 -4.50 -7.20 1.32
N GLU A 38 -4.06 -7.59 2.51
CA GLU A 38 -4.78 -7.30 3.75
C GLU A 38 -4.84 -5.78 4.03
N CYS A 39 -3.73 -5.06 3.85
CA CYS A 39 -3.69 -3.61 4.03
C CYS A 39 -4.61 -2.87 3.04
N LEU A 40 -4.71 -3.34 1.80
CA LEU A 40 -5.63 -2.75 0.81
C LEU A 40 -7.09 -3.05 1.13
N SER A 41 -7.42 -4.29 1.48
CA SER A 41 -8.80 -4.74 1.67
C SER A 41 -9.41 -4.34 3.01
N SER A 42 -8.59 -4.25 4.05
CA SER A 42 -8.99 -3.86 5.42
C SER A 42 -7.93 -2.96 6.07
N PRO A 43 -7.72 -1.74 5.54
CA PRO A 43 -6.84 -0.74 6.13
C PRO A 43 -7.43 -0.25 7.45
N GLU A 44 -6.58 0.24 8.33
CA GLU A 44 -7.01 1.06 9.47
C GLU A 44 -7.23 2.51 9.05
N GLN A 45 -6.46 2.98 8.07
CA GLN A 45 -6.60 4.34 7.57
C GLN A 45 -6.18 4.46 6.11
N VAL A 46 -6.87 5.29 5.35
CA VAL A 46 -6.47 5.71 4.00
C VAL A 46 -6.32 7.23 3.96
N ARG A 47 -5.20 7.70 3.42
CA ARG A 47 -4.91 9.13 3.25
C ARG A 47 -4.61 9.48 1.82
N GLN A 48 -5.08 10.63 1.37
CA GLN A 48 -4.61 11.25 0.14
C GLN A 48 -3.28 11.95 0.39
N SER A 49 -2.32 11.82 -0.53
CA SER A 49 -1.06 12.56 -0.46
C SER A 49 -1.30 14.07 -0.54
N ARG A 50 -0.53 14.84 0.25
CA ARG A 50 -0.56 16.31 0.20
C ARG A 50 0.01 16.88 -1.10
N THR A 51 0.93 16.16 -1.73
CA THR A 51 1.69 16.65 -2.90
C THR A 51 1.15 16.14 -4.23
N ASP A 52 0.39 15.04 -4.22
CA ASP A 52 -0.19 14.45 -5.42
C ASP A 52 -1.60 13.92 -5.11
N VAL A 53 -2.62 14.63 -5.60
CA VAL A 53 -4.03 14.26 -5.38
C VAL A 53 -4.42 12.91 -6.00
N GLY A 54 -3.63 12.42 -6.95
CA GLY A 54 -3.80 11.10 -7.54
C GLY A 54 -3.17 9.97 -6.72
N VAL A 55 -2.46 10.27 -5.63
CA VAL A 55 -1.81 9.28 -4.78
C VAL A 55 -2.57 9.08 -3.47
N GLU A 56 -2.83 7.82 -3.16
CA GLU A 56 -3.47 7.39 -1.92
C GLU A 56 -2.55 6.43 -1.17
N LEU A 57 -2.52 6.58 0.15
CA LEU A 57 -1.67 5.84 1.09
C LEU A 57 -2.57 5.06 2.05
N PHE A 58 -2.45 3.75 2.00
CA PHE A 58 -3.14 2.80 2.87
C PHE A 58 -2.23 2.43 4.02
N TYR A 59 -2.78 2.42 5.22
CA TYR A 59 -2.07 2.09 6.44
C TYR A 59 -2.79 0.99 7.19
N LYS A 60 -2.02 -0.02 7.60
CA LYS A 60 -2.47 -1.05 8.52
C LYS A 60 -1.34 -1.42 9.48
N TYR A 61 -1.62 -1.46 10.78
CA TYR A 61 -0.66 -1.93 11.75
C TYR A 61 -0.54 -3.46 11.74
N PHE A 62 0.68 -3.97 11.69
CA PHE A 62 0.99 -5.39 11.79
C PHE A 62 1.85 -5.64 13.03
N TYR A 63 1.44 -6.61 13.83
CA TYR A 63 2.20 -7.12 14.96
C TYR A 63 3.14 -8.25 14.48
N GLN A 64 4.31 -8.38 15.10
CA GLN A 64 5.27 -9.46 14.85
C GLN A 64 5.77 -9.57 13.40
N THR A 65 6.00 -8.45 12.72
CA THR A 65 6.66 -8.49 11.40
C THR A 65 8.16 -8.79 11.55
N LEU A 66 8.85 -9.10 10.44
CA LEU A 66 10.31 -9.28 10.41
C LEU A 66 11.09 -8.08 10.99
N VAL A 67 10.46 -6.91 11.00
CA VAL A 67 11.04 -5.64 11.47
C VAL A 67 10.35 -5.11 12.74
N GLY A 68 9.64 -5.98 13.47
CA GLY A 68 8.89 -5.63 14.68
C GLY A 68 7.46 -5.17 14.41
N ASP A 69 6.84 -4.51 15.38
CA ASP A 69 5.48 -4.00 15.22
C ASP A 69 5.51 -2.67 14.46
N LYS A 70 4.95 -2.65 13.25
CA LYS A 70 5.01 -1.49 12.35
C LYS A 70 3.74 -1.34 11.53
N TYR A 71 3.51 -0.13 11.03
CA TYR A 71 2.52 0.10 9.98
C TYR A 71 3.08 -0.39 8.64
N LEU A 72 2.31 -1.17 7.91
CA LEU A 72 2.52 -1.33 6.47
C LEU A 72 1.86 -0.15 5.75
N CYS A 73 2.65 0.60 4.99
CA CYS A 73 2.18 1.64 4.10
C CYS A 73 2.13 1.09 2.67
N VAL A 74 0.94 1.00 2.07
CA VAL A 74 0.76 0.67 0.65
C VAL A 74 0.38 1.93 -0.12
N VAL A 75 1.14 2.27 -1.15
CA VAL A 75 0.94 3.48 -1.94
C VAL A 75 0.41 3.11 -3.30
N ILE A 76 -0.76 3.64 -3.65
CA ILE A 76 -1.37 3.48 -4.97
C ILE A 76 -1.47 4.83 -5.66
N LYS A 77 -1.51 4.81 -7.00
CA LYS A 77 -1.79 5.98 -7.81
C LYS A 77 -2.92 5.72 -8.77
N ASN A 78 -3.81 6.71 -8.86
CA ASN A 78 -4.82 6.80 -9.88
C ASN A 78 -4.15 7.23 -11.19
N GLY A 79 -3.99 6.27 -12.10
CA GLY A 79 -3.59 6.51 -13.48
C GLY A 79 -4.74 7.08 -14.31
N LYS A 80 -4.53 7.19 -15.62
CA LYS A 80 -5.58 7.65 -16.54
C LYS A 80 -6.75 6.66 -16.65
N ASP A 81 -6.43 5.37 -16.62
CA ASP A 81 -7.38 4.29 -16.92
C ASP A 81 -7.46 3.22 -15.81
N ASP A 82 -6.50 3.22 -14.88
CA ASP A 82 -6.39 2.21 -13.84
C ASP A 82 -5.71 2.72 -12.56
N LEU A 83 -6.01 2.07 -11.44
CA LEU A 83 -5.22 2.21 -10.21
C LEU A 83 -4.06 1.24 -10.27
N PHE A 84 -2.86 1.68 -9.89
CA PHE A 84 -1.70 0.81 -9.81
C PHE A 84 -0.95 1.01 -8.51
N LEU A 85 -0.38 -0.09 -8.01
CA LEU A 85 0.48 -0.05 -6.83
C LEU A 85 1.84 0.56 -7.21
N ILE A 86 2.25 1.60 -6.50
CA ILE A 86 3.54 2.29 -6.71
C ILE A 86 4.62 1.61 -5.89
N THR A 87 4.41 1.54 -4.57
CA THR A 87 5.35 0.97 -3.61
C THR A 87 4.60 0.52 -2.35
N ALA A 88 5.26 -0.32 -1.54
CA ALA A 88 4.83 -0.68 -0.21
C ALA A 88 6.05 -0.83 0.71
N TYR A 89 5.95 -0.42 1.97
CA TYR A 89 7.05 -0.51 2.93
C TYR A 89 6.53 -0.41 4.37
N PHE A 90 7.31 -0.92 5.33
CA PHE A 90 7.00 -0.76 6.75
C PHE A 90 7.49 0.59 7.29
N THR A 91 6.70 1.18 8.19
CA THR A 91 6.99 2.48 8.79
C THR A 91 6.41 2.60 10.19
N ASP A 92 7.03 3.42 11.02
CA ASP A 92 6.53 3.74 12.37
C ASP A 92 5.54 4.92 12.37
N LYS A 93 5.36 5.59 11.23
CA LYS A 93 4.61 6.85 11.13
C LYS A 93 3.61 6.84 10.01
N ILE A 94 2.40 7.29 10.31
CA ILE A 94 1.39 7.61 9.31
C ILE A 94 1.66 9.01 8.77
N LYS A 95 1.79 9.17 7.44
CA LYS A 95 2.07 10.48 6.81
C LYS A 95 0.88 11.42 6.93
N GLU A 96 1.14 12.72 7.10
CA GLU A 96 0.08 13.74 7.05
C GLU A 96 -0.58 13.82 5.68
N GLY A 97 -1.89 14.05 5.65
CA GLY A 97 -2.70 14.10 4.44
C GLY A 97 -4.18 14.18 4.75
N LYS A 98 -5.01 14.33 3.70
CA LYS A 98 -6.46 14.29 3.86
C LYS A 98 -6.88 12.85 4.15
N VAL A 99 -7.56 12.63 5.28
CA VAL A 99 -8.12 11.31 5.61
C VAL A 99 -9.28 11.03 4.64
N LEU A 100 -9.22 9.87 3.97
CA LEU A 100 -10.26 9.37 3.07
C LEU A 100 -11.09 8.26 3.71
N TYR A 101 -10.49 7.51 4.64
CA TYR A 101 -11.09 6.41 5.39
C TYR A 101 -10.32 6.21 6.70
N GLY A 102 -11.00 5.78 7.75
CA GLY A 102 -10.44 5.56 9.10
C GLY A 102 -11.17 6.34 10.17
#